data_AF-A0AAJ1FA09-F1
#
_entry.id   AF-A0AAJ1FA09-F1
#
_cell.length_a   1.000
_cell.length_b   1.000
_cell.length_c   1.000
_cell.angle_alpha   90.00
_cell.angle_beta   90.00
_cell.angle_gamma   90.00
#
_symmetry.space_group_name_H-M   'P 1'
#
loop_
_entity.id
_entity.type
_entity.pdbx_description
1 polymer ?
#
loop_
_entity_poly.entity_id
_entity_poly.type
_entity_poly.pdbx_seq_one_letter_code
_entity_poly.pdbx_strand_id
1 'polypeptide(L)'
;MRSYNQKATIVKMPDETYRLYDHPTDNTLIVSPGLGRVVAIGITQGATLGLADAMTPEQRMEAAARQHLANTGRGACSITSGYLLVKPLYEFSYTCQQRAP
;
A
#
# COMPACT_ATOMS: atom_id res chain seq x y z
N MET A 1 -5.86 21.55 3.12
CA MET A 1 -4.97 20.43 2.74
C MET A 1 -4.84 19.52 3.94
N ARG A 2 -5.15 18.23 3.81
CA ARG A 2 -4.94 17.25 4.89
C ARG A 2 -3.44 17.07 5.12
N SER A 3 -2.99 17.10 6.37
CA SER A 3 -1.57 16.99 6.72
C SER A 3 -1.20 15.54 6.93
N TYR A 4 -0.59 14.91 5.92
CA TYR A 4 -0.04 13.57 6.02
C TYR A 4 1.33 13.59 6.71
N ASN A 5 1.72 12.47 7.34
CA ASN A 5 3.07 12.34 7.86
C ASN A 5 4.08 12.48 6.71
N GLN A 6 5.01 13.42 6.83
CA GLN A 6 6.01 13.71 5.80
C GLN A 6 7.00 12.56 5.59
N LYS A 7 7.11 11.66 6.57
CA LYS A 7 7.96 10.48 6.48
C LYS A 7 7.22 9.35 5.77
N ALA A 8 7.63 9.08 4.53
CA ALA A 8 7.19 7.90 3.80
C ALA A 8 7.70 6.62 4.47
N THR A 9 6.82 5.66 4.69
CA THR A 9 7.21 4.26 4.95
C THR A 9 7.37 3.54 3.62
N ILE A 10 8.44 2.75 3.50
CA ILE A 10 8.72 1.97 2.30
C ILE A 10 8.23 0.55 2.50
N VAL A 11 7.36 0.07 1.61
CA VAL A 11 6.91 -1.32 1.57
C VAL A 11 7.35 -1.96 0.26
N LYS A 12 8.09 -3.06 0.38
CA LYS A 12 8.50 -3.88 -0.76
C LYS A 12 7.42 -4.91 -1.03
N MET A 13 6.86 -4.89 -2.23
CA MET A 13 5.95 -5.90 -2.76
C MET A 13 6.65 -6.72 -3.84
N PRO A 14 6.10 -7.88 -4.26
CA PRO A 14 6.70 -8.69 -5.30
C PRO A 14 6.85 -7.99 -6.66
N ASP A 15 6.01 -6.98 -6.93
CA ASP A 15 5.97 -6.25 -8.20
C ASP A 15 6.79 -4.95 -8.18
N GLU A 16 6.69 -4.17 -7.10
CA GLU A 16 7.39 -2.89 -6.96
C GLU A 16 7.60 -2.53 -5.48
N THR A 17 8.36 -1.47 -5.25
CA THR A 17 8.45 -0.82 -3.94
C THR A 17 7.51 0.38 -3.89
N TYR A 18 6.67 0.44 -2.86
CA TYR A 18 5.68 1.49 -2.65
C TYR A 18 6.08 2.41 -1.50
N ARG A 19 5.63 3.67 -1.58
CA ARG A 19 5.75 4.67 -0.52
C ARG A 19 4.39 4.90 0.10
N LEU A 20 4.32 4.82 1.42
CA LEU A 20 3.10 5.00 2.17
C LEU A 20 3.23 6.16 3.14
N TYR A 21 2.17 6.96 3.20
CA TYR A 21 2.08 8.13 4.05
C TYR A 21 0.84 7.98 4.92
N ASP A 22 1.00 7.64 6.19
CA ASP A 22 -0.11 7.59 7.13
C ASP A 22 -0.66 8.99 7.38
N HIS A 23 -1.98 9.11 7.43
CA HIS A 23 -2.60 10.27 8.04
C HIS A 23 -2.43 10.16 9.57
N PRO A 24 -2.01 11.24 10.26
CA PRO A 24 -1.68 11.17 11.68
C PRO A 24 -2.91 10.97 12.57
N THR A 25 -4.09 11.42 12.14
CA THR A 25 -5.32 11.43 12.95
C THR A 25 -6.45 10.57 12.39
N ASP A 26 -6.39 10.25 11.10
CA ASP A 26 -7.50 9.60 10.40
C ASP A 26 -7.04 8.19 10.06
N ASN A 27 -7.97 7.26 9.95
CA ASN A 27 -7.67 5.91 9.48
C ASN A 27 -7.54 5.89 7.96
N THR A 28 -6.71 6.78 7.42
CA THR A 28 -6.40 6.88 6.00
C THR A 28 -4.89 6.88 5.77
N LEU A 29 -4.49 6.44 4.59
CA LEU A 29 -3.10 6.47 4.17
C LEU A 29 -3.03 6.68 2.65
N ILE A 30 -2.03 7.44 2.23
CA ILE A 30 -1.72 7.62 0.81
C ILE A 30 -0.68 6.60 0.41
N VAL A 31 -0.87 6.00 -0.76
CA VAL A 31 0.09 5.13 -1.42
C VAL A 31 0.54 5.81 -2.70
N SER A 32 1.85 5.86 -2.90
CA SER A 32 2.44 6.20 -4.20
C SER A 32 3.36 5.08 -4.66
N PRO A 33 3.50 4.88 -5.98
CA PRO A 33 4.59 4.06 -6.51
C PRO A 33 5.95 4.63 -6.08
N GLY A 34 6.97 3.78 -6.09
CA GLY A 34 8.33 4.16 -5.76
C GLY A 34 8.96 5.03 -6.85
N LEU A 35 9.94 5.86 -6.47
CA LEU A 35 10.83 6.47 -7.46
C LEU A 35 11.81 5.39 -7.94
N GLY A 36 11.46 4.72 -9.03
CA GLY A 36 12.35 3.83 -9.75
C GLY A 36 11.94 2.37 -9.66
N ARG A 37 11.66 1.79 -10.82
CA ARG A 37 11.68 0.35 -11.07
C ARG A 37 13.02 -0.23 -10.59
N VAL A 38 13.08 -0.67 -9.34
CA VAL A 38 14.08 -1.65 -8.94
C VAL A 38 13.45 -3.01 -9.25
N VAL A 39 13.49 -3.39 -10.54
CA VAL A 39 13.32 -4.79 -10.95
C VAL A 39 14.57 -5.53 -10.47
N ALA A 40 14.63 -5.80 -9.17
CA ALA A 40 15.60 -6.72 -8.59
C ALA A 40 14.96 -8.10 -8.50
N ILE A 41 14.63 -8.68 -9.65
CA ILE A 41 14.22 -10.09 -9.72
C ILE A 41 14.96 -10.72 -10.90
N GLY A 42 16.27 -10.88 -10.70
CA GLY A 42 16.89 -12.06 -11.27
C GLY A 42 16.26 -13.30 -10.62
N ILE A 43 16.03 -14.32 -11.43
CA ILE A 43 16.10 -15.75 -11.07
C ILE A 43 14.97 -16.49 -10.31
N THR A 44 13.77 -15.95 -10.01
CA THR A 44 12.72 -16.82 -9.35
C THR A 44 11.26 -16.77 -9.81
N GLN A 45 10.81 -15.83 -10.64
CA GLN A 45 9.36 -15.55 -10.76
C GLN A 45 8.72 -15.97 -12.10
N GLY A 46 8.76 -17.26 -12.44
CA GLY A 46 8.03 -17.79 -13.62
C GLY A 46 6.50 -17.83 -13.43
N ALA A 47 6.01 -17.84 -12.19
CA ALA A 47 4.58 -17.97 -11.88
C ALA A 47 3.96 -16.70 -11.24
N THR A 48 4.76 -15.86 -10.58
CA THR A 48 4.27 -14.68 -9.84
C THR A 48 4.25 -13.40 -10.68
N LEU A 49 5.05 -13.30 -11.74
CA LEU A 49 4.95 -12.20 -12.71
C LEU A 49 3.59 -12.18 -13.41
N GLY A 50 3.02 -13.36 -13.74
CA GLY A 50 1.72 -13.46 -14.40
C GLY A 50 0.52 -13.03 -13.53
N LEU A 51 0.61 -13.19 -12.21
CA LEU A 51 -0.43 -12.73 -11.27
C LEU A 51 -0.30 -11.24 -10.96
N ALA A 52 0.92 -10.71 -10.91
CA ALA A 52 1.15 -9.27 -10.80
C ALA A 52 0.61 -8.51 -12.04
N ASP A 53 0.79 -9.06 -13.25
CA ASP A 53 0.27 -8.49 -14.50
C ASP A 53 -1.27 -8.43 -14.56
N ALA A 54 -1.98 -9.31 -13.84
CA ALA A 54 -3.45 -9.34 -13.82
C ALA A 54 -4.10 -8.29 -12.91
N MET A 55 -3.34 -7.70 -11.96
CA MET A 55 -3.87 -6.71 -11.03
C MET A 55 -3.86 -5.30 -11.63
N THR A 56 -4.96 -4.55 -11.42
CA THR A 56 -5.01 -3.12 -11.73
C THR A 56 -4.05 -2.34 -10.84
N PRO A 57 -3.59 -1.14 -11.25
CA PRO A 57 -2.72 -0.30 -10.42
C PRO A 57 -3.29 -0.04 -9.02
N GLU A 58 -4.60 0.14 -8.92
CA GLU A 58 -5.31 0.32 -7.65
C GLU A 58 -5.20 -0.91 -6.76
N GLN A 59 -5.43 -2.12 -7.30
CA GLN A 59 -5.33 -3.37 -6.55
C GLN A 59 -3.91 -3.60 -6.00
N ARG A 60 -2.88 -3.27 -6.79
CA ARG A 60 -1.49 -3.39 -6.33
C ARG A 60 -1.18 -2.41 -5.19
N MET A 61 -1.67 -1.17 -5.29
CA MET A 61 -1.50 -0.17 -4.23
C MET A 61 -2.32 -0.52 -2.98
N GLU A 62 -3.50 -1.10 -3.12
CA GLU A 62 -4.29 -1.61 -2.00
C GLU A 62 -3.56 -2.77 -1.30
N ALA A 63 -2.96 -3.68 -2.05
CA ALA A 63 -2.15 -4.76 -1.49
C ALA A 63 -0.95 -4.21 -0.69
N ALA A 64 -0.28 -3.17 -1.22
CA ALA A 64 0.79 -2.48 -0.49
C ALA A 64 0.28 -1.81 0.80
N ALA A 65 -0.91 -1.18 0.77
CA ALA A 65 -1.57 -0.61 1.94
C ALA A 65 -1.84 -1.68 3.01
N ARG A 66 -2.40 -2.83 2.62
CA ARG A 66 -2.64 -3.97 3.52
C ARG A 66 -1.34 -4.48 4.13
N GLN A 67 -0.29 -4.63 3.33
CA GLN A 67 1.02 -5.07 3.81
C GLN A 67 1.63 -4.09 4.81
N HIS A 68 1.48 -2.78 4.59
CA HIS A 68 1.92 -1.75 5.54
C HIS A 68 1.18 -1.85 6.89
N LEU A 69 -0.14 -2.03 6.85
CA LEU A 69 -0.93 -2.23 8.06
C LEU A 69 -0.44 -3.48 8.80
N ALA A 70 -0.20 -4.59 8.11
CA ALA A 70 0.38 -5.79 8.71
C ALA A 70 1.76 -5.52 9.36
N ASN A 71 2.66 -4.85 8.63
CA ASN A 71 4.02 -4.53 9.10
C ASN A 71 4.04 -3.60 10.32
N THR A 72 3.01 -2.77 10.50
CA THR A 72 2.89 -1.81 11.60
C THR A 72 2.07 -2.36 12.78
N GLY A 73 1.83 -3.68 12.84
CA GLY A 73 1.06 -4.32 13.90
C GLY A 73 -0.47 -4.13 13.77
N ARG A 74 -0.92 -3.51 12.68
CA ARG A 74 -2.31 -3.24 12.30
C ARG A 74 -2.86 -4.33 11.36
N GLY A 75 -2.36 -5.57 11.47
CA GLY A 75 -2.78 -6.68 10.59
C GLY A 75 -4.26 -7.09 10.73
N ALA A 76 -4.92 -6.72 11.83
CA ALA A 76 -6.37 -6.89 12.01
C ALA A 76 -7.21 -5.76 11.36
N CYS A 77 -6.55 -4.77 10.74
CA CYS A 77 -7.22 -3.68 10.06
C CYS A 77 -7.50 -4.04 8.60
N SER A 78 -8.70 -3.71 8.15
CA SER A 78 -9.14 -3.96 6.77
C SER A 78 -9.29 -2.64 6.03
N ILE A 79 -8.83 -2.60 4.78
CA ILE A 79 -9.13 -1.48 3.86
C ILE A 79 -10.62 -1.50 3.56
N THR A 80 -11.28 -0.36 3.74
CA THR A 80 -12.73 -0.18 3.52
C THR A 80 -13.04 0.56 2.23
N SER A 81 -12.12 1.41 1.77
CA SER A 81 -12.27 2.13 0.50
C SER A 81 -10.91 2.55 -0.04
N GLY A 82 -10.82 2.66 -1.37
CA GLY A 82 -9.69 3.23 -2.09
C GLY A 82 -10.20 4.18 -3.17
N TYR A 83 -9.51 5.28 -3.40
CA TYR A 83 -9.77 6.13 -4.55
C TYR A 83 -8.51 6.84 -5.05
N LEU A 84 -8.52 7.18 -6.34
CA LEU A 84 -7.47 7.96 -6.97
C LEU A 84 -7.52 9.40 -6.48
N LEU A 85 -6.51 9.82 -5.71
CA LEU A 85 -6.42 11.20 -5.22
C LEU A 85 -5.92 12.14 -6.34
N VAL A 86 -4.79 11.77 -6.94
CA VAL A 86 -4.19 12.43 -8.10
C VAL A 86 -3.21 11.43 -8.68
N LYS A 87 -3.14 11.24 -10.01
CA LYS A 87 -2.19 10.27 -10.57
C LYS A 87 -0.74 10.61 -10.16
N PRO A 88 0.08 9.63 -9.72
CA PRO A 88 -0.17 8.19 -9.53
C PRO A 88 -0.53 7.77 -8.07
N LEU A 89 -1.04 8.69 -7.25
CA LEU A 89 -1.33 8.51 -5.83
C LEU A 89 -2.78 8.05 -5.59
N TYR A 90 -2.92 7.05 -4.73
CA TYR A 90 -4.21 6.57 -4.22
C TYR A 90 -4.31 6.83 -2.72
N GLU A 91 -5.51 7.19 -2.26
CA GLU A 91 -5.83 7.27 -0.84
C GLU A 91 -6.69 6.07 -0.46
N PHE A 92 -6.29 5.37 0.61
CA PHE A 92 -7.04 4.25 1.17
C PHE A 92 -7.50 4.55 2.58
N SER A 93 -8.75 4.23 2.88
CA SER A 93 -9.29 4.24 4.24
C SER A 93 -9.30 2.83 4.81
N TYR A 94 -9.07 2.69 6.11
CA TYR A 94 -9.08 1.42 6.80
C TYR A 94 -9.86 1.48 8.10
N THR A 95 -10.31 0.33 8.56
CA THR A 95 -10.91 0.17 9.89
C THR A 95 -10.22 -0.97 10.61
N CYS A 96 -9.77 -0.70 11.82
CA CYS A 96 -9.25 -1.73 12.71
C CYS A 96 -10.40 -2.31 13.51
N GLN A 97 -10.60 -3.63 13.47
CA GLN A 97 -11.45 -4.27 14.46
C GLN A 97 -10.78 -4.03 15.81
N GLN A 98 -11.39 -3.18 16.65
CA GLN A 98 -11.01 -3.14 18.06
C GLN A 98 -11.17 -4.56 18.57
N ARG A 99 -10.12 -5.12 19.21
CA ARG A 99 -10.34 -6.33 20.00
C ARG A 99 -11.50 -6.02 20.94
N ALA A 100 -12.56 -6.81 20.85
CA ALA A 100 -13.61 -6.78 21.84
C ALA A 100 -12.93 -6.91 23.23
N PRO A 101 -13.36 -6.11 24.24
CA PRO A 101 -12.79 -6.15 25.58
C PRO A 101 -12.84 -7.54 26.21
#